data_AF-A0A3B9GJH2-F1
#
_entry.id   AF-A0A3B9GJH2-F1
#
_cell.length_a   1.000
_cell.length_b   1.000
_cell.length_c   1.000
_cell.angle_alpha   90.00
_cell.angle_beta   90.00
_cell.angle_gamma   90.00
#
_symmetry.space_group_name_H-M   'P 1'
#
loop_
_entity.id
_entity.type
_entity.pdbx_description
1 polymer ?
#
loop_
_entity_poly.entity_id
_entity_poly.type
_entity_poly.pdbx_seq_one_letter_code
_entity_poly.pdbx_strand_id
1 'polypeptide(L)'
;MSISRSAAYSRRIAAALFVLTLASTPALLSAEELNSSRGFFIDLPEGFTLISGDGLQSFSFMSLDKQAQADIFAYDPTRYGSIETLVSDIIKKLGAQGTPRYFRYAGRQAALAELRFGSGAQAMRGHALFINGEPRAQATVSPQQGSAGEASYDLVLIAYAANASYTKNKDLLLSIIDGFSADAASRSRPGPIGSQARDQLPKTSAAPGSSNVAAIRFGKATLSIPWQPKEAALAQE
;
A
#
# COMPACT_ATOMS: atom_id res chain seq x y z
N MET A 1 3.51 -73.90 -5.60
CA MET A 1 3.92 -72.66 -4.89
C MET A 1 3.66 -71.48 -5.81
N SER A 2 2.59 -70.72 -5.57
CA SER A 2 2.23 -69.53 -6.35
C SER A 2 2.18 -68.34 -5.39
N ILE A 3 3.09 -67.39 -5.54
CA ILE A 3 3.21 -66.22 -4.66
C ILE A 3 2.69 -64.99 -5.41
N SER A 4 1.62 -64.45 -4.83
CA SER A 4 0.91 -63.21 -5.15
C SER A 4 1.87 -62.03 -5.42
N ARG A 5 1.81 -61.49 -6.65
CA ARG A 5 2.48 -60.24 -7.08
C ARG A 5 1.49 -59.09 -7.33
N SER A 6 0.29 -59.12 -6.77
CA SER A 6 -0.79 -58.16 -7.13
C SER A 6 -0.86 -56.89 -6.27
N ALA A 7 -0.18 -56.82 -5.12
CA ALA A 7 -0.41 -55.73 -4.16
C ALA A 7 0.54 -54.52 -4.31
N ALA A 8 1.63 -54.65 -5.07
CA ALA A 8 2.65 -53.60 -5.17
C ALA A 8 2.36 -52.55 -6.27
N TYR A 9 1.54 -52.89 -7.27
CA TYR A 9 1.23 -51.99 -8.38
C TYR A 9 0.14 -50.96 -8.03
N SER A 10 -0.81 -51.32 -7.15
CA SER A 10 -1.93 -50.42 -6.79
C SER A 10 -1.51 -49.23 -5.91
N ARG A 11 -0.47 -49.38 -5.09
CA ARG A 11 0.03 -48.31 -4.20
C ARG A 11 0.83 -47.23 -4.93
N ARG A 12 1.48 -47.56 -6.06
CA ARG A 12 2.24 -46.59 -6.86
C ARG A 12 1.34 -45.72 -7.74
N ILE A 13 0.23 -46.26 -8.21
CA ILE A 13 -0.77 -45.51 -9.00
C ILE A 13 -1.54 -44.52 -8.11
N ALA A 14 -1.88 -44.91 -6.87
CA ALA A 14 -2.56 -44.02 -5.92
C ALA A 14 -1.68 -42.81 -5.51
N ALA A 15 -0.37 -42.98 -5.35
CA ALA A 15 0.55 -41.89 -5.03
C ALA A 15 0.76 -40.90 -6.19
N ALA A 16 0.78 -41.39 -7.44
CA ALA A 16 0.91 -40.53 -8.62
C ALA A 16 -0.33 -39.67 -8.86
N LEU A 17 -1.53 -40.20 -8.57
CA LEU A 17 -2.79 -39.44 -8.68
C LEU A 17 -2.91 -38.33 -7.62
N PHE A 18 -2.41 -38.55 -6.40
CA PHE A 18 -2.46 -37.53 -5.34
C PHE A 18 -1.51 -36.35 -5.61
N VAL A 19 -0.30 -36.61 -6.16
CA VAL A 19 0.64 -35.56 -6.54
C VAL A 19 0.14 -34.75 -7.75
N LEU A 20 -0.57 -35.38 -8.69
CA LEU A 20 -1.11 -34.68 -9.86
C LEU A 20 -2.27 -33.73 -9.50
N THR A 21 -3.05 -34.04 -8.45
CA THR A 21 -4.16 -33.18 -8.01
C THR A 21 -3.73 -31.92 -7.24
N LEU A 22 -2.54 -31.92 -6.63
CA LEU A 22 -1.98 -30.74 -5.96
C LEU A 22 -1.35 -29.73 -6.93
N ALA A 23 -1.07 -30.13 -8.17
CA ALA A 23 -0.47 -29.25 -9.18
C ALA A 23 -1.51 -28.51 -10.06
N SER A 24 -2.80 -28.81 -9.90
CA SER A 24 -3.86 -28.34 -10.83
C SER A 24 -4.85 -27.35 -10.23
N THR A 25 -4.64 -26.85 -9.01
CA THR A 25 -5.32 -25.63 -8.56
C THR A 25 -4.35 -24.47 -8.70
N PRO A 26 -4.35 -23.74 -9.84
CA PRO A 26 -3.93 -22.37 -9.80
C PRO A 26 -4.95 -21.68 -8.88
N ALA A 27 -4.62 -21.61 -7.58
CA ALA A 27 -5.15 -20.51 -6.79
C ALA A 27 -4.67 -19.29 -7.56
N LEU A 28 -5.60 -18.65 -8.28
CA LEU A 28 -5.42 -17.32 -8.81
C LEU A 28 -5.25 -16.42 -7.59
N LEU A 29 -4.04 -16.42 -7.03
CA LEU A 29 -3.54 -15.43 -6.09
C LEU A 29 -3.31 -14.17 -6.93
N SER A 30 -4.41 -13.62 -7.44
CA SER A 30 -4.42 -12.26 -7.95
C SER A 30 -4.56 -11.38 -6.72
N ALA A 31 -3.52 -10.58 -6.45
CA ALA A 31 -3.72 -9.37 -5.70
C ALA A 31 -4.80 -8.56 -6.46
N GLU A 32 -5.94 -8.34 -5.81
CA GLU A 32 -7.07 -7.67 -6.44
C GLU A 32 -6.76 -6.18 -6.47
N GLU A 33 -6.25 -5.71 -7.61
CA GLU A 33 -6.03 -4.30 -7.84
C GLU A 33 -7.39 -3.61 -8.03
N LEU A 34 -7.76 -2.76 -7.08
CA LEU A 34 -9.01 -2.03 -7.13
C LEU A 34 -8.77 -0.63 -7.69
N ASN A 35 -9.48 -0.31 -8.77
CA ASN A 35 -9.45 1.00 -9.41
C ASN A 35 -10.71 1.80 -9.07
N SER A 36 -10.52 3.07 -8.72
CA SER A 36 -11.63 4.02 -8.61
C SER A 36 -11.90 4.71 -9.94
N SER A 37 -13.15 5.10 -10.20
CA SER A 37 -13.48 6.04 -11.28
C SER A 37 -12.75 7.38 -11.17
N ARG A 38 -12.18 7.70 -9.99
CA ARG A 38 -11.32 8.86 -9.74
C ARG A 38 -9.84 8.65 -10.11
N GLY A 39 -9.45 7.45 -10.53
CA GLY A 39 -8.12 7.16 -11.07
C GLY A 39 -7.05 6.80 -10.04
N PHE A 40 -7.40 6.61 -8.76
CA PHE A 40 -6.49 6.00 -7.78
C PHE A 40 -6.56 4.48 -7.81
N PHE A 41 -5.51 3.85 -7.30
CA PHE A 41 -5.35 2.41 -7.20
C PHE A 41 -4.95 2.03 -5.78
N ILE A 42 -5.39 0.87 -5.33
CA ILE A 42 -4.90 0.25 -4.11
C ILE A 42 -4.61 -1.23 -4.39
N ASP A 43 -3.41 -1.65 -4.00
CA ASP A 43 -3.01 -3.04 -3.96
C ASP A 43 -3.11 -3.53 -2.52
N LEU A 44 -4.10 -4.37 -2.24
CA LEU A 44 -4.34 -4.90 -0.91
C LEU A 44 -3.66 -6.26 -0.74
N PRO A 45 -3.11 -6.55 0.46
CA PRO A 45 -2.64 -7.88 0.78
C PRO A 45 -3.71 -8.96 0.54
N GLU A 46 -3.26 -10.18 0.29
CA GLU A 46 -4.16 -11.31 0.06
C GLU A 46 -5.17 -11.51 1.21
N GLY A 47 -6.40 -11.88 0.86
CA GLY A 47 -7.45 -12.12 1.84
C GLY A 47 -8.16 -10.86 2.33
N PHE A 48 -7.99 -9.71 1.68
CA PHE A 48 -8.90 -8.58 1.86
C PHE A 48 -10.11 -8.71 0.93
N THR A 49 -11.28 -8.28 1.42
CA THR A 49 -12.54 -8.26 0.66
C THR A 49 -13.27 -6.95 0.87
N LEU A 50 -13.94 -6.45 -0.17
CA LEU A 50 -14.82 -5.27 -0.06
C LEU A 50 -16.06 -5.64 0.77
N ILE A 51 -16.26 -4.96 1.90
CA ILE A 51 -17.39 -5.18 2.80
C ILE A 51 -18.46 -4.09 2.71
N SER A 52 -18.10 -2.90 2.25
CA SER A 52 -19.02 -1.78 2.09
C SER A 52 -18.42 -0.74 1.14
N GLY A 53 -19.27 0.01 0.45
CA GLY A 53 -18.86 1.13 -0.38
C GLY A 53 -19.95 1.60 -1.32
N ASP A 54 -19.86 2.84 -1.77
CA ASP A 54 -20.74 3.42 -2.79
C ASP A 54 -20.16 3.31 -4.21
N GLY A 55 -18.96 2.71 -4.34
CA GLY A 55 -18.25 2.54 -5.61
C GLY A 55 -17.62 3.81 -6.16
N LEU A 56 -17.72 4.95 -5.47
CA LEU A 56 -17.30 6.27 -5.97
C LEU A 56 -16.46 7.07 -4.96
N GLN A 57 -16.93 7.19 -3.74
CA GLN A 57 -16.39 8.05 -2.68
C GLN A 57 -16.04 7.29 -1.42
N SER A 58 -16.65 6.13 -1.16
CA SER A 58 -16.39 5.34 0.04
C SER A 58 -16.15 3.87 -0.29
N PHE A 59 -15.11 3.31 0.32
CA PHE A 59 -14.73 1.91 0.18
C PHE A 59 -14.22 1.40 1.52
N SER A 60 -14.71 0.25 1.95
CA SER A 60 -14.30 -0.41 3.18
C SER A 60 -13.93 -1.86 2.90
N PHE A 61 -12.73 -2.24 3.30
CA PHE A 61 -12.18 -3.56 3.09
C PHE A 61 -11.87 -4.22 4.42
N MET A 62 -12.14 -5.52 4.52
CA MET A 62 -11.85 -6.30 5.72
C MET A 62 -11.05 -7.54 5.33
N SER A 63 -10.01 -7.81 6.13
CA SER A 63 -9.29 -9.09 6.12
C SER A 63 -10.22 -10.27 6.44
N LEU A 64 -9.95 -11.45 5.86
CA LEU A 64 -10.74 -12.67 6.09
C LEU A 64 -10.81 -13.07 7.58
N ASP A 65 -9.75 -12.81 8.35
CA ASP A 65 -9.69 -13.08 9.78
C ASP A 65 -10.34 -11.98 10.65
N LYS A 66 -10.81 -10.90 10.00
CA LYS A 66 -11.47 -9.73 10.59
C LYS A 66 -10.60 -8.99 11.61
N GLN A 67 -9.27 -9.10 11.49
CA GLN A 67 -8.34 -8.44 12.41
C GLN A 67 -7.86 -7.08 11.91
N ALA A 68 -7.94 -6.84 10.60
CA ALA A 68 -7.53 -5.60 9.95
C ALA A 68 -8.60 -5.10 8.97
N GLN A 69 -8.83 -3.78 8.98
CA GLN A 69 -9.75 -3.06 8.12
C GLN A 69 -9.04 -1.90 7.43
N ALA A 70 -9.44 -1.61 6.19
CA ALA A 70 -9.00 -0.45 5.43
C ALA A 70 -10.21 0.34 4.93
N ASP A 71 -10.30 1.62 5.27
CA ASP A 71 -11.36 2.51 4.80
C ASP A 71 -10.77 3.63 3.93
N ILE A 72 -11.36 3.85 2.77
CA ILE A 72 -10.99 4.91 1.82
C ILE A 72 -12.18 5.85 1.66
N PHE A 73 -11.91 7.14 1.83
CA PHE A 73 -12.85 8.22 1.57
C PHE A 73 -12.24 9.20 0.56
N ALA A 74 -12.93 9.40 -0.56
CA ALA A 74 -12.58 10.40 -1.56
C ALA A 74 -13.60 11.54 -1.53
N TYR A 75 -13.09 12.77 -1.46
CA TYR A 75 -13.89 13.99 -1.42
C TYR A 75 -13.64 14.85 -2.65
N ASP A 76 -14.54 15.80 -2.87
CA ASP A 76 -14.32 16.87 -3.84
C ASP A 76 -13.06 17.68 -3.46
N PRO A 77 -12.17 17.99 -4.42
CA PRO A 77 -10.91 18.70 -4.16
C PRO A 77 -11.09 20.15 -3.67
N THR A 78 -12.30 20.71 -3.78
CA THR A 78 -12.62 22.04 -3.26
C THR A 78 -13.11 22.00 -1.81
N ARG A 79 -13.33 20.80 -1.26
CA ARG A 79 -13.85 20.63 0.10
C ARG A 79 -12.87 21.10 1.15
N TYR A 80 -11.58 20.84 0.96
CA TYR A 80 -10.54 21.21 1.91
C TYR A 80 -9.54 22.17 1.25
N GLY A 81 -9.37 23.34 1.84
CA GLY A 81 -8.45 24.36 1.33
C GLY A 81 -6.97 24.04 1.56
N SER A 82 -6.64 23.06 2.40
CA SER A 82 -5.28 22.59 2.65
C SER A 82 -5.25 21.18 3.24
N ILE A 83 -4.08 20.54 3.20
CA ILE A 83 -3.87 19.23 3.83
C ILE A 83 -4.06 19.26 5.35
N GLU A 84 -3.66 20.34 6.03
CA GLU A 84 -3.82 20.51 7.48
C GLU A 84 -5.30 20.59 7.86
N THR A 85 -6.11 21.24 7.02
CA THR A 85 -7.56 21.36 7.23
C THR A 85 -8.23 19.99 7.09
N LEU A 86 -7.86 19.22 6.06
CA LEU A 86 -8.31 17.85 5.88
C LEU A 86 -7.94 16.97 7.09
N VAL A 87 -6.66 16.96 7.48
CA VAL A 87 -6.17 16.15 8.60
C VAL A 87 -6.89 16.50 9.91
N SER A 88 -6.99 17.79 10.23
CA SER A 88 -7.62 18.27 11.46
C SER A 88 -9.10 17.90 11.53
N ASP A 89 -9.85 18.08 10.43
CA ASP A 89 -11.26 17.72 10.36
C ASP A 89 -11.48 16.22 10.55
N ILE A 90 -10.67 15.38 9.90
CA ILE A 90 -10.81 13.92 9.99
C ILE A 90 -10.42 13.40 11.38
N ILE A 91 -9.30 13.86 11.95
CA ILE A 91 -8.90 13.49 13.32
C ILE A 91 -10.00 13.88 14.31
N LYS A 92 -10.58 15.08 14.17
CA LYS A 92 -11.69 15.54 15.01
C LYS A 92 -12.94 14.68 14.84
N LYS A 93 -13.34 14.36 13.61
CA LYS A 93 -14.53 13.53 13.32
C LYS A 93 -14.43 12.12 13.89
N LEU A 94 -13.23 11.54 13.84
CA LEU A 94 -12.96 10.21 14.42
C LEU A 94 -12.83 10.23 15.95
N GLY A 95 -12.74 11.42 16.57
CA GLY A 95 -12.31 11.54 17.97
C GLY A 95 -10.93 10.92 18.19
N ALA A 96 -10.07 10.99 17.18
CA ALA A 96 -8.78 10.32 17.16
C ALA A 96 -7.68 11.15 17.84
N GLN A 97 -6.61 10.47 18.22
CA GLN A 97 -5.34 11.05 18.61
C GLN A 97 -4.27 10.59 17.63
N GLY A 98 -3.38 11.50 17.24
CA GLY A 98 -2.27 11.20 16.34
C GLY A 98 -1.49 12.47 16.01
N THR A 99 -0.22 12.30 15.62
CA THR A 99 0.63 13.40 15.17
C THR A 99 0.92 13.23 13.69
N PRO A 100 0.36 14.08 12.81
CA PRO A 100 0.59 13.97 11.38
C PRO A 100 2.02 14.38 11.02
N ARG A 101 2.59 13.70 10.03
CA ARG A 101 3.83 14.03 9.35
C ARG A 101 3.51 14.41 7.91
N TYR A 102 3.76 15.67 7.58
CA TYR A 102 3.48 16.22 6.27
C TYR A 102 4.66 15.97 5.32
N PHE A 103 4.35 15.64 4.07
CA PHE A 103 5.32 15.33 3.02
C PHE A 103 4.68 15.54 1.64
N ARG A 104 5.45 15.28 0.57
CA ARG A 104 4.90 15.24 -0.80
C ARG A 104 4.81 13.80 -1.30
N TYR A 105 3.65 13.45 -1.84
CA TYR A 105 3.40 12.15 -2.45
C TYR A 105 2.76 12.32 -3.83
N ALA A 106 3.26 11.66 -4.86
CA ALA A 106 2.77 11.79 -6.24
C ALA A 106 2.65 13.26 -6.73
N GLY A 107 3.54 14.14 -6.25
CA GLY A 107 3.51 15.56 -6.54
C GLY A 107 2.42 16.36 -5.81
N ARG A 108 1.68 15.75 -4.89
CA ARG A 108 0.59 16.34 -4.10
C ARG A 108 1.03 16.57 -2.65
N GLN A 109 0.35 17.46 -1.94
CA GLN A 109 0.52 17.58 -0.49
C GLN A 109 -0.11 16.36 0.18
N ALA A 110 0.62 15.75 1.12
CA ALA A 110 0.17 14.56 1.82
C ALA A 110 0.57 14.60 3.30
N ALA A 111 -0.12 13.79 4.09
CA ALA A 111 0.25 13.54 5.47
C ALA A 111 0.09 12.06 5.81
N LEU A 112 0.97 11.56 6.67
CA LEU A 112 0.83 10.26 7.33
C LEU A 112 0.68 10.47 8.83
N ALA A 113 -0.25 9.76 9.45
CA ALA A 113 -0.40 9.76 10.89
C ALA A 113 -0.65 8.34 11.40
N GLU A 114 -0.05 8.00 12.54
CA GLU A 114 -0.55 6.90 13.34
C GLU A 114 -1.73 7.42 14.18
N LEU A 115 -2.88 6.74 14.09
CA LEU A 115 -4.12 7.14 14.73
C LEU A 115 -4.52 6.15 15.83
N ARG A 116 -5.07 6.69 16.91
CA ARG A 116 -5.74 5.95 18.00
C ARG A 116 -7.12 6.54 18.20
N PHE A 117 -8.17 5.73 18.14
CA PHE A 117 -9.54 6.21 18.25
C PHE A 117 -10.43 5.15 18.93
N GLY A 118 -11.64 5.55 19.31
CA GLY A 118 -12.51 4.72 20.15
C GLY A 118 -12.05 4.66 21.61
N SER A 119 -12.67 3.79 22.41
CA SER A 119 -12.36 3.65 23.84
C SER A 119 -12.63 2.23 24.35
N GLY A 120 -11.99 1.88 25.48
CA GLY A 120 -12.16 0.60 26.15
C GLY A 120 -11.82 -0.60 25.25
N ALA A 121 -12.66 -1.62 25.27
CA ALA A 121 -12.49 -2.83 24.46
C ALA A 121 -12.64 -2.60 22.94
N GLN A 122 -13.23 -1.46 22.53
CA GLN A 122 -13.43 -1.08 21.13
C GLN A 122 -12.39 -0.05 20.65
N ALA A 123 -11.31 0.15 21.42
CA ALA A 123 -10.23 1.04 21.01
C ALA A 123 -9.53 0.46 19.77
N MET A 124 -9.39 1.29 18.74
CA MET A 124 -8.72 0.97 17.48
C MET A 124 -7.41 1.74 17.36
N ARG A 125 -6.46 1.16 16.63
CA ARG A 125 -5.19 1.80 16.31
C ARG A 125 -4.78 1.45 14.88
N GLY A 126 -4.18 2.39 14.18
CA GLY A 126 -3.84 2.21 12.78
C GLY A 126 -3.00 3.35 12.20
N HIS A 127 -2.86 3.33 10.88
CA HIS A 127 -2.17 4.35 10.11
C HIS A 127 -3.15 5.00 9.12
N ALA A 128 -3.01 6.29 8.90
CA ALA A 128 -3.81 7.04 7.95
C ALA A 128 -2.92 7.82 7.00
N LEU A 129 -3.27 7.75 5.71
CA LEU A 129 -2.78 8.58 4.63
C LEU A 129 -3.83 9.63 4.28
N PHE A 130 -3.37 10.86 4.16
CA PHE A 130 -4.15 11.99 3.70
C PHE A 130 -3.50 12.55 2.45
N ILE A 131 -4.31 12.84 1.42
CA ILE A 131 -3.88 13.48 0.19
C ILE A 131 -4.79 14.66 -0.06
N ASN A 132 -4.20 15.83 -0.26
CA ASN A 132 -4.94 16.98 -0.75
C ASN A 132 -4.81 17.05 -2.27
N GLY A 133 -5.95 17.04 -2.94
CA GLY A 133 -6.08 17.09 -4.39
C GLY A 133 -6.13 18.49 -4.92
N GLU A 134 -5.36 19.42 -4.33
CA GLU A 134 -5.19 20.80 -4.79
C GLU A 134 -5.30 20.86 -6.33
N PRO A 135 -6.21 21.68 -6.91
CA PRO A 135 -6.54 21.62 -8.32
C PRO A 135 -5.28 21.67 -9.17
N ARG A 136 -4.92 20.54 -9.78
CA ARG A 136 -3.82 20.51 -10.73
C ARG A 136 -4.25 21.41 -11.88
N ALA A 137 -3.54 22.53 -12.11
CA ALA A 137 -3.72 23.32 -13.31
C ALA A 137 -3.70 22.33 -14.46
N GLN A 138 -4.84 22.19 -15.16
CA GLN A 138 -5.02 21.18 -16.21
C GLN A 138 -3.79 21.27 -17.11
N ALA A 139 -2.93 20.25 -17.02
CA ALA A 139 -1.89 20.11 -18.02
C ALA A 139 -2.67 20.05 -19.33
N THR A 140 -2.37 21.00 -20.22
CA THR A 140 -2.89 21.11 -21.57
C THR A 140 -2.44 19.89 -22.37
N VAL A 141 -3.01 18.73 -22.07
CA VAL A 141 -2.79 17.49 -22.79
C VAL A 141 -4.02 17.27 -23.64
N SER A 142 -3.82 17.31 -24.95
CA SER A 142 -4.85 17.04 -25.95
C SER A 142 -5.58 15.72 -25.63
N PRO A 143 -6.89 15.62 -25.89
CA PRO A 143 -7.69 14.45 -25.54
C PRO A 143 -7.29 13.28 -26.44
N GLN A 144 -6.33 12.48 -25.98
CA GLN A 144 -6.02 11.19 -26.59
C GLN A 144 -6.83 10.13 -25.83
N GLN A 145 -7.82 9.57 -26.54
CA GLN A 145 -8.84 8.63 -26.09
C GLN A 145 -8.24 7.49 -25.25
N GLY A 146 -8.76 7.31 -24.03
CA GLY A 146 -8.59 6.09 -23.23
C GLY A 146 -8.24 6.29 -21.76
N SER A 147 -7.72 7.47 -21.38
CA SER A 147 -7.45 7.76 -19.97
C SER A 147 -8.68 8.41 -19.35
N ALA A 148 -9.39 7.69 -18.47
CA ALA A 148 -10.32 8.32 -17.55
C ALA A 148 -9.61 9.52 -16.92
N GLY A 149 -10.12 10.72 -17.17
CA GLY A 149 -9.48 11.97 -16.77
C GLY A 149 -9.11 11.90 -15.29
N GLU A 150 -7.84 12.20 -14.98
CA GLU A 150 -7.28 12.17 -13.65
C GLU A 150 -8.00 13.24 -12.81
N ALA A 151 -9.12 12.85 -12.21
CA ALA A 151 -9.96 13.77 -11.45
C ALA A 151 -9.18 14.19 -10.20
N SER A 152 -9.10 15.49 -9.93
CA SER A 152 -8.58 15.97 -8.64
C SER A 152 -9.52 15.50 -7.53
N TYR A 153 -8.95 15.04 -6.42
CA TYR A 153 -9.72 14.60 -5.26
C TYR A 153 -8.89 14.77 -3.98
N ASP A 154 -9.56 15.10 -2.89
CA ASP A 154 -8.99 14.90 -1.56
C ASP A 154 -9.25 13.44 -1.16
N LEU A 155 -8.29 12.79 -0.49
CA LEU A 155 -8.42 11.39 -0.09
C LEU A 155 -7.92 11.16 1.32
N VAL A 156 -8.63 10.26 2.00
CA VAL A 156 -8.25 9.67 3.27
C VAL A 156 -8.26 8.16 3.09
N LEU A 157 -7.15 7.51 3.40
CA LEU A 157 -7.05 6.06 3.54
C LEU A 157 -6.65 5.76 4.98
N ILE A 158 -7.41 4.91 5.68
CA ILE A 158 -7.15 4.52 7.07
C ILE A 158 -7.05 2.99 7.12
N ALA A 159 -5.90 2.46 7.50
CA ALA A 159 -5.69 1.05 7.77
C ALA A 159 -5.57 0.83 9.29
N TYR A 160 -6.46 0.06 9.89
CA TYR A 160 -6.53 -0.08 11.35
C TYR A 160 -6.96 -1.48 11.82
N ALA A 161 -6.71 -1.72 13.09
CA ALA A 161 -7.06 -2.95 13.79
C ALA A 161 -7.51 -2.63 15.22
N ALA A 162 -8.08 -3.62 15.91
CA ALA A 162 -8.29 -3.53 17.35
C ALA A 162 -6.95 -3.28 18.06
N ASN A 163 -6.91 -2.36 19.02
CA ASN A 163 -5.66 -1.94 19.68
C ASN A 163 -4.91 -3.13 20.32
N ALA A 164 -5.63 -4.14 20.82
CA ALA A 164 -5.05 -5.36 21.36
C ALA A 164 -4.28 -6.21 20.32
N SER A 165 -4.63 -6.10 19.04
CA SER A 165 -4.02 -6.83 17.93
C SER A 165 -3.08 -5.98 17.08
N TYR A 166 -3.01 -4.66 17.33
CA TYR A 166 -2.27 -3.72 16.51
C TYR A 166 -0.81 -4.12 16.27
N THR A 167 -0.08 -4.51 17.32
CA THR A 167 1.34 -4.89 17.19
C THR A 167 1.52 -6.08 16.24
N LYS A 168 0.61 -7.06 16.25
CA LYS A 168 0.65 -8.22 15.34
C LYS A 168 0.34 -7.82 13.90
N ASN A 169 -0.57 -6.86 13.72
CA ASN A 169 -1.05 -6.45 12.39
C ASN A 169 -0.32 -5.24 11.82
N LYS A 170 0.63 -4.63 12.56
CA LYS A 170 1.24 -3.35 12.18
C LYS A 170 1.82 -3.37 10.77
N ASP A 171 2.60 -4.40 10.45
CA ASP A 171 3.27 -4.48 9.15
C ASP A 171 2.27 -4.69 8.02
N LEU A 172 1.22 -5.48 8.26
CA LEU A 172 0.08 -5.63 7.35
C LEU A 172 -0.62 -4.28 7.11
N LEU A 173 -0.89 -3.52 8.17
CA LEU A 173 -1.52 -2.19 8.06
C LEU A 173 -0.64 -1.21 7.29
N LEU A 174 0.67 -1.22 7.51
CA LEU A 174 1.61 -0.39 6.76
C LEU A 174 1.68 -0.80 5.28
N SER A 175 1.66 -2.11 4.98
CA SER A 175 1.63 -2.62 3.62
C SER A 175 0.37 -2.16 2.86
N ILE A 176 -0.78 -2.09 3.52
CA ILE A 176 -2.02 -1.54 2.92
C ILE A 176 -1.82 -0.07 2.53
N ILE A 177 -1.22 0.73 3.42
CA ILE A 177 -0.95 2.14 3.13
C ILE A 177 0.05 2.27 1.98
N ASP A 178 1.10 1.43 1.97
CA ASP A 178 2.15 1.50 0.95
C ASP A 178 1.69 0.97 -0.42
N GLY A 179 0.70 0.08 -0.46
CA GLY A 179 0.07 -0.41 -1.69
C GLY A 179 -0.82 0.62 -2.42
N PHE A 180 -1.02 1.80 -1.83
CA PHE A 180 -1.80 2.87 -2.46
C PHE A 180 -1.01 3.59 -3.56
N SER A 181 -1.68 3.92 -4.66
CA SER A 181 -1.18 4.77 -5.76
C SER A 181 -2.19 5.85 -6.13
N ALA A 182 -1.77 7.12 -6.09
CA ALA A 182 -2.68 8.26 -6.33
C ALA A 182 -3.19 8.36 -7.79
N ASP A 183 -2.43 7.83 -8.74
CA ASP A 183 -2.73 7.87 -10.15
C ASP A 183 -1.95 6.79 -10.90
N ALA A 184 -2.32 6.56 -12.17
CA ALA A 184 -1.68 5.55 -13.01
C ALA A 184 -0.17 5.81 -13.18
N ALA A 185 0.24 7.09 -13.24
CA ALA A 185 1.65 7.47 -13.35
C ALA A 185 2.46 7.19 -12.07
N SER A 186 1.78 7.10 -10.92
CA SER A 186 2.40 6.84 -9.62
C SER A 186 2.51 5.35 -9.28
N ARG A 187 1.92 4.45 -10.07
CA ARG A 187 1.95 2.99 -9.83
C ARG A 187 3.35 2.38 -9.81
N SER A 188 4.29 2.95 -10.54
CA SER A 188 5.69 2.50 -10.58
C SER A 188 6.59 3.23 -9.59
N ARG A 189 6.01 4.11 -8.76
CA ARG A 189 6.74 4.87 -7.75
C ARG A 189 6.61 4.18 -6.39
N PRO A 190 7.54 4.46 -5.44
CA PRO A 190 7.39 3.99 -4.07
C PRO A 190 6.04 4.41 -3.48
N GLY A 191 5.46 3.55 -2.66
CA GLY A 191 4.24 3.83 -1.94
C GLY A 191 4.37 5.01 -0.96
N PRO A 192 3.27 5.42 -0.31
CA PRO A 192 3.27 6.51 0.65
C PRO A 192 4.25 6.36 1.82
N ILE A 193 4.40 5.17 2.39
CA ILE A 193 5.33 4.92 3.51
C ILE A 193 6.76 5.09 3.01
N GLY A 194 7.11 4.43 1.90
CA GLY A 194 8.45 4.55 1.31
C GLY A 194 8.77 5.98 0.84
N SER A 195 7.78 6.68 0.29
CA SER A 195 7.92 8.08 -0.13
C SER A 195 8.16 9.02 1.05
N GLN A 196 7.41 8.87 2.15
CA GLN A 196 7.59 9.68 3.35
C GLN A 196 8.97 9.44 3.96
N ALA A 197 9.39 8.17 4.07
CA ALA A 197 10.69 7.82 4.61
C ALA A 197 11.82 8.50 3.79
N ARG A 198 11.72 8.48 2.45
CA ARG A 198 12.67 9.16 1.56
C ARG A 198 12.65 10.68 1.66
N ASP A 199 11.50 11.32 1.90
CA ASP A 199 11.44 12.79 2.06
C ASP A 199 12.16 13.29 3.33
N GLN A 200 12.39 12.41 4.31
CA GLN A 200 13.20 12.69 5.50
C GLN A 200 14.70 12.58 5.25
N LEU A 201 15.12 12.01 4.12
CA LEU A 201 16.53 11.96 3.78
C LEU A 201 17.02 13.40 3.51
N PRO A 202 18.25 13.73 3.91
CA PRO A 202 18.83 15.03 3.60
C PRO A 202 18.73 15.29 2.09
N LYS A 203 18.09 16.41 1.71
CA LYS A 203 18.03 16.92 0.33
C LYS A 203 19.39 17.51 -0.06
N THR A 204 20.47 16.79 0.22
CA THR A 204 21.80 17.16 -0.23
C THR A 204 22.00 16.57 -1.60
N SER A 205 21.96 17.43 -2.61
CA SER A 205 22.97 17.43 -3.68
C SER A 205 24.27 17.05 -3.00
N ALA A 206 24.76 15.83 -3.24
CA ALA A 206 25.94 15.33 -2.56
C ALA A 206 27.03 16.41 -2.62
N ALA A 207 27.47 16.91 -1.47
CA ALA A 207 28.75 17.59 -1.43
C ALA A 207 29.75 16.59 -2.05
N PRO A 208 30.58 17.00 -3.04
CA PRO A 208 31.52 16.09 -3.66
C PRO A 208 32.37 15.41 -2.57
N GLY A 209 32.16 14.10 -2.35
CA GLY A 209 32.90 13.31 -1.36
C GLY A 209 32.12 12.74 -0.16
N SER A 210 30.80 12.96 -0.02
CA SER A 210 30.02 12.38 1.10
C SER A 210 29.26 11.07 0.79
N SER A 211 29.32 10.58 -0.45
CA SER A 211 28.77 9.28 -0.83
C SER A 211 29.82 8.18 -0.71
N ASN A 212 29.47 7.10 -0.01
CA ASN A 212 30.24 5.87 -0.09
C ASN A 212 30.09 5.29 -1.51
N VAL A 213 31.10 4.57 -2.01
CA VAL A 213 31.01 3.91 -3.32
C VAL A 213 30.96 2.40 -3.10
N ALA A 214 29.87 1.77 -3.54
CA ALA A 214 29.77 0.32 -3.61
C ALA A 214 30.20 -0.13 -5.01
N ALA A 215 31.07 -1.14 -5.08
CA ALA A 215 31.46 -1.77 -6.35
C ALA A 215 30.70 -3.08 -6.53
N ILE A 216 29.72 -3.09 -7.44
CA ILE A 216 28.97 -4.30 -7.79
C ILE A 216 29.61 -4.93 -9.02
N ARG A 217 30.02 -6.19 -8.91
CA ARG A 217 30.67 -6.92 -10.01
C ARG A 217 29.66 -7.80 -10.74
N PHE A 218 29.61 -7.64 -12.07
CA PHE A 218 28.84 -8.47 -12.99
C PHE A 218 29.80 -9.16 -13.97
N GLY A 219 30.30 -10.34 -13.57
CA GLY A 219 31.36 -11.03 -14.31
C GLY A 219 32.65 -10.19 -14.36
N LYS A 220 33.03 -9.73 -15.57
CA LYS A 220 34.20 -8.84 -15.77
C LYS A 220 33.87 -7.36 -15.63
N ALA A 221 32.59 -6.98 -15.62
CA ALA A 221 32.18 -5.59 -15.46
C ALA A 221 32.10 -5.22 -13.98
N THR A 222 32.49 -4.00 -13.63
CA THR A 222 32.31 -3.42 -12.28
C THR A 222 31.51 -2.15 -12.40
N LEU A 223 30.40 -2.08 -11.67
CA LEU A 223 29.55 -0.90 -11.55
C LEU A 223 29.83 -0.23 -10.20
N SER A 224 30.29 1.03 -10.25
CA SER A 224 30.49 1.85 -9.06
C SER A 224 29.23 2.66 -8.79
N ILE A 225 28.54 2.35 -7.69
CA ILE A 225 27.29 3.01 -7.31
C ILE A 225 27.54 3.84 -6.04
N PRO A 226 27.35 5.17 -6.09
CA PRO A 226 27.35 5.96 -4.87
C PRO A 226 26.14 5.60 -4.01
N TRP A 227 26.33 5.46 -2.70
CA TRP A 227 25.26 5.18 -1.74
C TRP A 227 25.49 5.95 -0.43
N GLN A 228 24.40 6.16 0.33
CA GLN A 228 24.45 6.79 1.65
C GLN A 228 24.02 5.80 2.73
N PRO A 229 24.71 5.75 3.89
CA PRO A 229 24.32 4.87 5.00
C PRO A 229 22.86 5.02 5.45
N LYS A 230 22.34 6.24 5.43
CA LYS A 230 20.94 6.52 5.79
C LYS A 230 19.94 5.94 4.78
N GLU A 231 20.28 5.96 3.49
CA GLU A 231 19.45 5.36 2.45
C GLU A 231 19.48 3.83 2.53
N ALA A 232 20.65 3.24 2.80
CA ALA A 232 20.76 1.80 3.00
C ALA A 232 20.00 1.30 4.23
N ALA A 233 20.05 2.04 5.35
CA ALA A 233 19.28 1.70 6.54
C ALA A 233 17.78 1.69 6.26
N LEU A 234 17.30 2.70 5.53
CA LEU A 234 15.90 2.81 5.12
C LEU A 234 15.44 1.69 4.17
N ALA A 235 16.34 1.11 3.38
CA ALA A 235 16.04 -0.03 2.51
C ALA A 235 16.02 -1.39 3.25
N GLN A 236 16.44 -1.42 4.52
CA GLN A 236 16.46 -2.62 5.36
C GLN A 236 15.30 -2.68 6.36
N GLU A 237 14.52 -1.60 6.48
CA GLU A 237 13.27 -1.53 7.23
C GLU A 237 12.09 -2.03 6.39
#